data_AF-A0A832WQE2-F1
#
_entry.id   AF-A0A832WQE2-F1
#
_cell.length_a   1.000
_cell.length_b   1.000
_cell.length_c   1.000
_cell.angle_alpha   90.00
_cell.angle_beta   90.00
_cell.angle_gamma   90.00
#
_symmetry.space_group_name_H-M   'P 1'
#
loop_
_entity.id
_entity.type
_entity.pdbx_description
1 polymer ?
#
loop_
_entity_poly.entity_id
_entity_poly.type
_entity_poly.pdbx_seq_one_letter_code
_entity_poly.pdbx_strand_id
1 'polypeptide(L)'
;MYEIEEILNSGKDSAGIPDESEDLSWIIEPGVAAVKKTDRAVFLFREMTIPQPVRAFFSVENLTPGEKQKIVFWHANRRFDAFIEKTIHDPPLIRMMWRPDFGAVLNKEFPQWLEFFKKNRGESEETPCLQFSARPEPGHYEVELEGVHSREASADAELPFAAGDVIRNETLTAAFRCSPQGAIRRSLAANCLVLISDHTRSVYEDKWIGRHFHYTGMGLSGEQSLSLQQNRALADSKENGTVLHLFEVFLEGDYVYIGEVELSDSPYRSRQPDSEQNLRDVFIFPLQLKGGKHPLHATKALPATEAAVAPKPLRRMPMDELEFQARYSLKDNQKHTVVSEVYQADELVSEYARRRAGGTCQLCNRPAPFATPDGEPFLEVHHIIPLADGGPDTIENTVALCPNCHKKMHVLNLPADVVTLMKRSVP
;
A
#
# COMPACT_ATOMS: atom_id res chain seq x y z
N MET A 1 -36.41 -43.42 36.65
CA MET A 1 -37.60 -42.56 36.71
C MET A 1 -37.39 -41.65 37.91
N TYR A 2 -36.87 -40.44 37.81
CA TYR A 2 -36.77 -39.47 36.72
C TYR A 2 -35.39 -38.77 36.80
N GLU A 3 -35.07 -37.97 35.79
CA GLU A 3 -33.91 -37.05 35.69
C GLU A 3 -32.64 -37.56 34.99
N ILE A 4 -32.77 -38.03 33.74
CA ILE A 4 -31.82 -37.74 32.64
C ILE A 4 -32.61 -37.60 31.33
N GLU A 5 -33.54 -36.66 31.24
CA GLU A 5 -34.24 -36.34 29.97
C GLU A 5 -34.29 -34.83 29.65
N GLU A 6 -33.68 -33.96 30.46
CA GLU A 6 -33.77 -32.50 30.25
C GLU A 6 -32.57 -31.85 29.53
N ILE A 7 -31.65 -32.64 28.97
CA ILE A 7 -30.52 -32.11 28.18
C ILE A 7 -30.69 -32.39 26.67
N LEU A 8 -31.70 -33.16 26.25
CA LEU A 8 -31.82 -33.63 24.87
C LEU A 8 -32.89 -32.96 24.00
N ASN A 9 -33.65 -31.95 24.46
CA ASN A 9 -34.62 -31.27 23.59
C ASN A 9 -34.98 -29.84 24.06
N SER A 10 -34.18 -28.85 23.68
CA SER A 10 -34.66 -27.51 23.29
C SER A 10 -33.48 -26.72 22.72
N GLY A 11 -33.49 -26.52 21.41
CA GLY A 11 -32.45 -25.74 20.73
C GLY A 11 -32.11 -26.18 19.30
N LYS A 12 -33.11 -26.66 18.54
CA LYS A 12 -33.03 -26.64 17.08
C LYS A 12 -33.12 -25.18 16.64
N ASP A 13 -31.97 -24.54 16.51
CA ASP A 13 -31.80 -23.52 15.48
C ASP A 13 -31.05 -24.17 14.33
N SER A 14 -31.55 -23.95 13.13
CA SER A 14 -31.08 -24.54 11.88
C SER A 14 -29.56 -24.49 11.80
N ALA A 15 -28.93 -25.65 11.89
CA ALA A 15 -27.56 -25.85 11.43
C ALA A 15 -27.54 -25.48 9.94
N GLY A 16 -27.16 -24.24 9.65
CA GLY A 16 -26.54 -23.91 8.39
C GLY A 16 -25.37 -24.86 8.25
N ILE A 17 -25.37 -25.61 7.16
CA ILE A 17 -24.20 -26.33 6.66
C ILE A 17 -23.02 -25.38 6.82
N PRO A 18 -21.92 -25.74 7.53
CA PRO A 18 -20.72 -24.91 7.52
C PRO A 18 -20.32 -24.77 6.05
N ASP A 19 -20.36 -23.55 5.54
CA ASP A 19 -19.95 -23.24 4.19
C ASP A 19 -18.48 -23.69 4.04
N GLU A 20 -18.23 -24.74 3.24
CA GLU A 20 -16.90 -25.30 2.97
C GLU A 20 -16.03 -24.35 2.11
N SER A 21 -16.18 -23.02 2.27
CA SER A 21 -15.69 -22.01 1.32
C SER A 21 -14.56 -21.09 1.83
N GLU A 22 -14.01 -21.29 3.04
CA GLU A 22 -12.90 -20.45 3.55
C GLU A 22 -11.62 -21.21 3.93
N ASP A 23 -11.16 -22.11 3.07
CA ASP A 23 -9.79 -22.65 3.17
C ASP A 23 -8.81 -21.65 2.53
N LEU A 24 -8.52 -20.55 3.24
CA LEU A 24 -7.70 -19.38 2.85
C LEU A 24 -6.24 -19.67 2.45
N SER A 25 -5.83 -20.93 2.44
CA SER A 25 -4.43 -21.32 2.23
C SER A 25 -4.05 -21.57 0.77
N TRP A 26 -5.04 -21.67 -0.13
CA TRP A 26 -4.81 -21.83 -1.56
C TRP A 26 -5.37 -20.66 -2.36
N ILE A 27 -4.59 -20.16 -3.30
CA ILE A 27 -5.01 -19.17 -4.30
C ILE A 27 -4.85 -19.84 -5.67
N ILE A 28 -5.90 -19.81 -6.48
CA ILE A 28 -5.87 -20.37 -7.84
C ILE A 28 -5.96 -19.24 -8.84
N GLU A 29 -5.03 -19.22 -9.78
CA GLU A 29 -5.12 -18.46 -11.02
C GLU A 29 -5.53 -19.44 -12.12
N PRO A 30 -6.82 -19.45 -12.53
CA PRO A 30 -7.34 -20.47 -13.43
C PRO A 30 -6.52 -20.60 -14.72
N GLY A 31 -5.93 -21.78 -14.94
CA GLY A 31 -5.12 -22.08 -16.13
C GLY A 31 -3.67 -21.57 -16.08
N VAL A 32 -3.24 -20.94 -15.00
CA VAL A 32 -1.90 -20.33 -14.88
C VAL A 32 -1.11 -20.95 -13.73
N ALA A 33 -1.61 -20.85 -12.50
CA ALA A 33 -0.88 -21.28 -11.32
C ALA A 33 -1.80 -21.65 -10.15
N ALA A 34 -1.29 -22.49 -9.26
CA ALA A 34 -1.86 -22.73 -7.94
C ALA A 34 -0.84 -22.32 -6.88
N VAL A 35 -1.22 -21.45 -5.95
CA VAL A 35 -0.33 -20.94 -4.90
C VAL A 35 -0.81 -21.45 -3.56
N LYS A 36 0.09 -22.10 -2.81
CA LYS A 36 -0.16 -22.59 -1.47
C LYS A 36 0.64 -21.79 -0.46
N LYS A 37 -0.05 -21.12 0.47
CA LYS A 37 0.59 -20.58 1.67
C LYS A 37 1.07 -21.73 2.55
N THR A 38 2.36 -21.72 2.86
CA THR A 38 2.96 -22.82 3.63
C THR A 38 2.47 -22.80 5.07
N ASP A 39 2.31 -23.99 5.63
CA ASP A 39 1.84 -24.16 6.99
C ASP A 39 2.77 -25.12 7.74
N ARG A 40 2.39 -25.43 8.98
CA ARG A 40 3.10 -26.40 9.82
C ARG A 40 3.31 -27.75 9.13
N ALA A 41 2.32 -28.21 8.34
CA ALA A 41 2.36 -29.53 7.73
C ALA A 41 3.36 -29.60 6.57
N VAL A 42 3.49 -28.51 5.81
CA VAL A 42 4.52 -28.36 4.77
C VAL A 42 5.93 -28.55 5.35
N PHE A 43 6.27 -27.84 6.43
CA PHE A 43 7.62 -27.87 7.01
C PHE A 43 7.94 -29.12 7.82
N LEU A 44 6.98 -29.61 8.62
CA LEU A 44 7.26 -30.72 9.55
C LEU A 44 6.95 -32.09 8.96
N PHE A 45 5.94 -32.18 8.09
CA PHE A 45 5.39 -33.47 7.66
C PHE A 45 5.52 -33.70 6.14
N ARG A 46 5.91 -32.66 5.37
CA ARG A 46 6.08 -32.70 3.91
C ARG A 46 4.77 -33.06 3.19
N GLU A 47 3.70 -32.45 3.67
CA GLU A 47 2.35 -32.69 3.17
C GLU A 47 1.57 -31.39 3.01
N MET A 48 0.54 -31.43 2.18
CA MET A 48 -0.51 -30.42 2.14
C MET A 48 -1.84 -31.05 1.68
N THR A 49 -2.95 -30.50 2.14
CA THR A 49 -4.30 -30.90 1.68
C THR A 49 -4.68 -30.09 0.45
N ILE A 50 -5.34 -30.74 -0.52
CA ILE A 50 -5.87 -30.13 -1.75
C ILE A 50 -7.41 -29.99 -1.64
N PRO A 51 -7.93 -28.78 -1.42
CA PRO A 51 -9.37 -28.55 -1.33
C PRO A 51 -10.03 -28.65 -2.71
N GLN A 52 -11.36 -28.80 -2.75
CA GLN A 52 -12.12 -29.04 -3.97
C GLN A 52 -11.80 -28.07 -5.13
N PRO A 53 -11.68 -26.73 -4.91
CA PRO A 53 -11.40 -25.78 -5.99
C PRO A 53 -10.07 -26.00 -6.70
N VAL A 54 -9.11 -26.66 -6.04
CA VAL A 54 -7.73 -26.83 -6.53
C VAL A 54 -7.55 -28.17 -7.28
N ARG A 55 -8.49 -29.11 -7.11
CA ARG A 55 -8.36 -30.49 -7.62
C ARG A 55 -8.25 -30.56 -9.14
N ALA A 56 -8.95 -29.68 -9.85
CA ALA A 56 -8.90 -29.61 -11.31
C ALA A 56 -7.49 -29.27 -11.82
N PHE A 57 -6.79 -28.34 -11.16
CA PHE A 57 -5.43 -27.93 -11.54
C PHE A 57 -4.46 -29.10 -11.54
N PHE A 58 -4.54 -29.97 -10.51
CA PHE A 58 -3.67 -31.14 -10.41
C PHE A 58 -4.20 -32.39 -11.13
N SER A 59 -5.34 -32.29 -11.81
CA SER A 59 -6.03 -33.41 -12.49
C SER A 59 -6.35 -34.59 -11.54
N VAL A 60 -6.89 -34.29 -10.35
CA VAL A 60 -7.12 -35.28 -9.27
C VAL A 60 -8.59 -35.42 -8.84
N GLU A 61 -9.52 -34.91 -9.63
CA GLU A 61 -10.97 -34.94 -9.32
C GLU A 61 -11.52 -36.36 -9.22
N ASN A 62 -10.98 -37.29 -10.02
CA ASN A 62 -11.49 -38.65 -10.16
C ASN A 62 -10.71 -39.69 -9.33
N LEU A 63 -9.83 -39.27 -8.42
CA LEU A 63 -9.12 -40.21 -7.54
C LEU A 63 -10.10 -41.00 -6.66
N THR A 64 -9.87 -42.32 -6.58
CA THR A 64 -10.59 -43.22 -5.67
C THR A 64 -9.89 -43.32 -4.31
N PRO A 65 -10.61 -43.54 -3.19
CA PRO A 65 -9.97 -43.68 -1.87
C PRO A 65 -8.90 -44.79 -1.85
N GLY A 66 -7.70 -44.46 -1.38
CA GLY A 66 -6.52 -45.32 -1.37
C GLY A 66 -5.65 -45.25 -2.63
N GLU A 67 -6.15 -44.61 -3.70
CA GLU A 67 -5.40 -44.42 -4.94
C GLU A 67 -4.34 -43.33 -4.81
N LYS A 68 -3.20 -43.54 -5.47
CA LYS A 68 -2.07 -42.61 -5.49
C LYS A 68 -1.70 -42.25 -6.92
N GLN A 69 -1.66 -40.97 -7.22
CA GLN A 69 -1.15 -40.41 -8.46
C GLN A 69 0.26 -39.88 -8.24
N LYS A 70 1.23 -40.40 -8.99
CA LYS A 70 2.60 -39.87 -8.97
C LYS A 70 2.64 -38.53 -9.68
N ILE A 71 3.38 -37.58 -9.10
CA ILE A 71 3.65 -36.28 -9.69
C ILE A 71 5.13 -35.93 -9.53
N VAL A 72 5.58 -34.93 -10.26
CA VAL A 72 6.98 -34.50 -10.24
C VAL A 72 7.03 -32.99 -10.01
N PHE A 73 7.84 -32.57 -9.03
CA PHE A 73 8.19 -31.17 -8.83
C PHE A 73 9.51 -30.86 -9.52
N TRP A 74 9.54 -29.71 -10.18
CA TRP A 74 10.75 -29.11 -10.73
C TRP A 74 11.02 -27.82 -9.97
N HIS A 75 12.22 -27.67 -9.42
CA HIS A 75 12.65 -26.45 -8.77
C HIS A 75 14.11 -26.18 -9.11
N ALA A 76 14.40 -25.01 -9.67
CA ALA A 76 15.74 -24.62 -10.11
C ALA A 76 16.43 -25.69 -10.99
N ASN A 77 15.70 -26.23 -11.98
CA ASN A 77 16.13 -27.33 -12.87
C ASN A 77 16.42 -28.67 -12.18
N ARG A 78 16.07 -28.84 -10.91
CA ARG A 78 16.16 -30.12 -10.19
C ARG A 78 14.81 -30.79 -10.13
N ARG A 79 14.80 -32.10 -10.33
CA ARG A 79 13.63 -32.96 -10.25
C ARG A 79 13.45 -33.52 -8.83
N PHE A 80 12.23 -33.49 -8.32
CA PHE A 80 11.83 -34.12 -7.06
C PHE A 80 10.57 -34.95 -7.25
N ASP A 81 10.56 -36.17 -6.69
CA ASP A 81 9.41 -37.04 -6.79
C ASP A 81 8.39 -36.72 -5.68
N ALA A 82 7.12 -36.64 -6.06
CA ALA A 82 5.99 -36.40 -5.18
C ALA A 82 4.79 -37.27 -5.58
N PHE A 83 3.73 -37.26 -4.80
CA PHE A 83 2.47 -37.92 -5.14
C PHE A 83 1.28 -37.23 -4.48
N ILE A 84 0.11 -37.43 -5.09
CA ILE A 84 -1.18 -37.04 -4.52
C ILE A 84 -1.96 -38.32 -4.23
N GLU A 85 -2.56 -38.42 -3.06
CA GLU A 85 -3.41 -39.55 -2.68
C GLU A 85 -4.76 -39.07 -2.17
N LYS A 86 -5.79 -39.90 -2.35
CA LYS A 86 -7.06 -39.73 -1.64
C LYS A 86 -7.06 -40.67 -0.44
N THR A 87 -7.15 -40.14 0.77
CA THR A 87 -7.07 -40.94 1.99
C THR A 87 -8.26 -41.88 2.12
N ILE A 88 -8.10 -42.97 2.87
CA ILE A 88 -9.16 -43.98 3.10
C ILE A 88 -10.08 -43.58 4.29
N HIS A 89 -9.73 -42.50 5.01
CA HIS A 89 -10.51 -41.98 6.14
C HIS A 89 -11.86 -41.38 5.68
N ASP A 90 -12.79 -41.22 6.62
CA ASP A 90 -14.10 -40.61 6.38
C ASP A 90 -14.22 -39.30 7.19
N PRO A 91 -14.38 -38.12 6.54
CA PRO A 91 -14.42 -37.93 5.09
C PRO A 91 -13.03 -38.08 4.43
N PRO A 92 -12.95 -38.57 3.18
CA PRO A 92 -11.67 -38.74 2.49
C PRO A 92 -11.09 -37.40 2.04
N LEU A 93 -9.85 -37.13 2.43
CA LEU A 93 -9.09 -35.94 2.03
C LEU A 93 -8.19 -36.26 0.83
N ILE A 94 -7.94 -35.25 0.00
CA ILE A 94 -6.90 -35.32 -1.04
C ILE A 94 -5.63 -34.67 -0.49
N ARG A 95 -4.55 -35.43 -0.40
CA ARG A 95 -3.28 -35.00 0.20
C ARG A 95 -2.15 -35.12 -0.80
N MET A 96 -1.38 -34.07 -0.95
CA MET A 96 -0.12 -34.05 -1.69
C MET A 96 1.04 -34.26 -0.74
N MET A 97 2.01 -35.10 -1.12
CA MET A 97 3.21 -35.39 -0.35
C MET A 97 4.45 -35.46 -1.23
N TRP A 98 5.60 -35.13 -0.66
CA TRP A 98 6.90 -35.18 -1.35
C TRP A 98 7.97 -35.88 -0.52
N ARG A 99 9.05 -36.26 -1.21
CA ARG A 99 10.20 -36.93 -0.60
C ARG A 99 11.04 -35.98 0.28
N PRO A 100 11.87 -36.54 1.20
CA PRO A 100 12.70 -35.73 2.09
C PRO A 100 13.65 -34.76 1.39
N ASP A 101 14.03 -35.02 0.15
CA ASP A 101 14.91 -34.18 -0.66
C ASP A 101 14.29 -32.82 -1.01
N PHE A 102 13.01 -32.76 -1.40
CA PHE A 102 12.31 -31.48 -1.59
C PHE A 102 12.06 -30.77 -0.26
N GLY A 103 11.73 -31.53 0.80
CA GLY A 103 11.62 -30.98 2.15
C GLY A 103 12.95 -30.35 2.65
N ALA A 104 14.09 -30.93 2.27
CA ALA A 104 15.40 -30.37 2.58
C ALA A 104 15.67 -29.04 1.84
N VAL A 105 15.11 -28.85 0.64
CA VAL A 105 15.14 -27.55 -0.05
C VAL A 105 14.38 -26.52 0.78
N LEU A 106 13.13 -26.80 1.15
CA LEU A 106 12.31 -25.89 1.96
C LEU A 106 12.98 -25.53 3.29
N ASN A 107 13.55 -26.53 3.98
CA ASN A 107 14.23 -26.32 5.26
C ASN A 107 15.55 -25.53 5.12
N LYS A 108 16.21 -25.62 3.96
CA LYS A 108 17.42 -24.86 3.67
C LYS A 108 17.10 -23.41 3.33
N GLU A 109 16.07 -23.18 2.52
CA GLU A 109 15.64 -21.84 2.10
C GLU A 109 14.93 -21.07 3.23
N PHE A 110 14.20 -21.78 4.09
CA PHE A 110 13.36 -21.18 5.14
C PHE A 110 13.60 -21.81 6.53
N PRO A 111 14.84 -21.82 7.06
CA PRO A 111 15.16 -22.48 8.33
C PRO A 111 14.42 -21.89 9.53
N GLN A 112 14.07 -20.60 9.47
CA GLN A 112 13.32 -19.89 10.51
C GLN A 112 11.92 -20.48 10.72
N TRP A 113 11.26 -20.90 9.64
CA TRP A 113 9.90 -21.43 9.70
C TRP A 113 9.87 -22.85 10.22
N LEU A 114 10.88 -23.66 9.89
CA LEU A 114 11.07 -24.97 10.50
C LEU A 114 11.24 -24.86 12.03
N GLU A 115 12.08 -23.94 12.50
CA GLU A 115 12.30 -23.73 13.94
C GLU A 115 11.08 -23.15 14.64
N PHE A 116 10.38 -22.21 13.98
CA PHE A 116 9.11 -21.67 14.47
C PHE A 116 8.09 -22.78 14.70
N PHE A 117 7.82 -23.63 13.71
CA PHE A 117 6.84 -24.70 13.82
C PHE A 117 7.28 -25.84 14.74
N LYS A 118 8.60 -26.05 14.98
CA LYS A 118 9.03 -26.97 16.05
C LYS A 118 8.64 -26.48 17.43
N LYS A 119 8.70 -25.17 17.67
CA LYS A 119 8.48 -24.54 18.99
C LYS A 119 7.04 -24.10 19.23
N ASN A 120 6.32 -23.75 18.16
CA ASN A 120 4.97 -23.20 18.21
C ASN A 120 3.98 -24.09 17.44
N ARG A 121 2.74 -24.18 17.95
CA ARG A 121 1.61 -24.85 17.27
C ARG A 121 0.67 -23.89 16.55
N GLY A 122 0.89 -22.59 16.64
CA GLY A 122 0.07 -21.57 15.99
C GLY A 122 0.38 -21.42 14.49
N GLU A 123 -0.53 -20.75 13.80
CA GLU A 123 -0.39 -20.33 12.40
C GLU A 123 0.38 -18.99 12.31
N SER A 124 0.90 -18.67 11.13
CA SER A 124 1.53 -17.38 10.86
C SER A 124 1.19 -16.91 9.46
N GLU A 125 0.86 -15.62 9.35
CA GLU A 125 0.51 -15.00 8.07
C GLU A 125 1.73 -14.62 7.23
N GLU A 126 2.95 -14.74 7.78
CA GLU A 126 4.23 -14.36 7.14
C GLU A 126 4.96 -15.54 6.50
N THR A 127 4.38 -16.73 6.55
CA THR A 127 4.97 -17.94 5.96
C THR A 127 5.15 -17.81 4.45
N PRO A 128 6.21 -18.40 3.88
CA PRO A 128 6.44 -18.42 2.43
C PRO A 128 5.29 -19.11 1.69
N CYS A 129 5.24 -18.92 0.37
CA CYS A 129 4.28 -19.60 -0.50
C CYS A 129 5.01 -20.57 -1.45
N LEU A 130 4.30 -21.62 -1.85
CA LEU A 130 4.70 -22.52 -2.92
C LEU A 130 3.81 -22.25 -4.12
N GLN A 131 4.39 -21.71 -5.19
CA GLN A 131 3.69 -21.49 -6.44
C GLN A 131 3.93 -22.69 -7.37
N PHE A 132 2.85 -23.31 -7.83
CA PHE A 132 2.85 -24.44 -8.75
C PHE A 132 2.40 -23.97 -10.13
N SER A 133 3.18 -24.28 -11.16
CA SER A 133 2.82 -24.06 -12.57
C SER A 133 2.91 -25.37 -13.35
N ALA A 134 1.89 -25.67 -14.15
CA ALA A 134 1.87 -26.91 -14.94
C ALA A 134 2.93 -26.88 -16.04
N ARG A 135 3.64 -27.99 -16.22
CA ARG A 135 4.54 -28.19 -17.36
C ARG A 135 3.82 -28.93 -18.50
N PRO A 136 4.37 -28.92 -19.73
CA PRO A 136 3.79 -29.67 -20.85
C PRO A 136 3.68 -31.17 -20.58
N GLU A 137 4.56 -31.73 -19.75
CA GLU A 137 4.49 -33.14 -19.34
C GLU A 137 3.38 -33.34 -18.29
N PRO A 138 2.41 -34.25 -18.51
CA PRO A 138 1.34 -34.50 -17.55
C PRO A 138 1.88 -34.93 -16.18
N GLY A 139 1.35 -34.33 -15.12
CA GLY A 139 1.76 -34.61 -13.74
C GLY A 139 3.11 -33.99 -13.33
N HIS A 140 3.71 -33.14 -14.18
CA HIS A 140 4.89 -32.36 -13.85
C HIS A 140 4.53 -30.91 -13.55
N TYR A 141 5.09 -30.37 -12.46
CA TYR A 141 4.83 -29.02 -11.99
C TYR A 141 6.14 -28.32 -11.68
N GLU A 142 6.33 -27.11 -12.20
CA GLU A 142 7.36 -26.20 -11.71
C GLU A 142 6.90 -25.66 -10.35
N VAL A 143 7.81 -25.63 -9.38
CA VAL A 143 7.55 -25.18 -8.01
C VAL A 143 8.51 -24.05 -7.66
N GLU A 144 7.96 -22.85 -7.55
CA GLU A 144 8.68 -21.67 -7.14
C GLU A 144 8.45 -21.42 -5.65
N LEU A 145 9.54 -21.10 -4.94
CA LEU A 145 9.54 -20.83 -3.51
C LEU A 145 9.46 -19.32 -3.32
N GLU A 146 8.31 -18.82 -2.92
CA GLU A 146 8.08 -17.40 -2.70
C GLU A 146 8.24 -17.05 -1.21
N GLY A 147 8.82 -15.90 -0.88
CA GLY A 147 9.15 -15.52 0.50
C GLY A 147 10.66 -15.55 0.80
N VAL A 148 11.50 -15.63 -0.23
CA VAL A 148 12.95 -15.43 -0.14
C VAL A 148 13.21 -13.97 0.28
N HIS A 149 13.29 -13.73 1.59
CA HIS A 149 14.15 -12.65 2.08
C HIS A 149 15.59 -13.14 1.94
N SER A 150 16.12 -13.10 0.72
CA SER A 150 17.56 -12.91 0.59
C SER A 150 17.81 -11.50 1.09
N ARG A 151 18.51 -11.40 2.22
CA ARG A 151 19.15 -10.16 2.69
C ARG A 151 20.25 -9.66 1.74
N GLU A 152 20.26 -10.13 0.50
CA GLU A 152 21.18 -9.80 -0.58
C GLU A 152 20.41 -9.96 -1.92
N ALA A 153 19.48 -9.06 -2.22
CA ALA A 153 18.99 -8.85 -3.58
C ALA A 153 19.40 -7.44 -4.02
N SER A 154 20.53 -7.41 -4.72
CA SER A 154 21.02 -6.38 -5.65
C SER A 154 20.92 -4.92 -5.22
N ALA A 155 21.96 -4.43 -4.53
CA ALA A 155 22.32 -3.01 -4.59
C ALA A 155 22.98 -2.60 -5.93
N ASP A 156 23.25 -3.53 -6.86
CA ASP A 156 24.08 -3.25 -8.06
C ASP A 156 23.50 -3.74 -9.40
N ALA A 157 22.18 -3.91 -9.54
CA ALA A 157 21.57 -3.97 -10.87
C ALA A 157 21.08 -2.56 -11.23
N GLU A 158 21.94 -1.75 -11.85
CA GLU A 158 21.54 -0.44 -12.39
C GLU A 158 20.34 -0.63 -13.32
N LEU A 159 19.26 0.11 -13.07
CA LEU A 159 18.12 0.18 -13.97
C LEU A 159 18.60 0.66 -15.35
N PRO A 160 18.07 0.13 -16.46
CA PRO A 160 18.50 0.51 -17.81
C PRO A 160 18.03 1.91 -18.23
N PHE A 161 17.47 2.68 -17.30
CA PHE A 161 16.92 4.02 -17.48
C PHE A 161 17.07 4.82 -16.17
N ALA A 162 17.14 6.14 -16.30
CA ALA A 162 17.25 7.08 -15.20
C ALA A 162 15.92 7.80 -14.93
N ALA A 163 15.83 8.46 -13.77
CA ALA A 163 14.67 9.30 -13.45
C ALA A 163 14.49 10.40 -14.52
N GLY A 164 13.28 10.52 -15.05
CA GLY A 164 12.90 11.41 -16.15
C GLY A 164 12.84 10.74 -17.52
N ASP A 165 13.36 9.51 -17.66
CA ASP A 165 13.31 8.78 -18.93
C ASP A 165 11.90 8.25 -19.22
N VAL A 166 11.54 8.29 -20.50
CA VAL A 166 10.29 7.71 -21.02
C VAL A 166 10.57 6.32 -21.55
N ILE A 167 9.88 5.32 -20.99
CA ILE A 167 10.02 3.91 -21.37
C ILE A 167 8.68 3.31 -21.78
N ARG A 168 8.73 2.14 -22.44
CA ARG A 168 7.54 1.36 -22.79
C ARG A 168 7.24 0.31 -21.74
N ASN A 169 5.99 -0.18 -21.76
CA ASN A 169 5.52 -1.22 -20.86
C ASN A 169 6.39 -2.48 -20.90
N GLU A 170 6.92 -2.86 -22.07
CA GLU A 170 7.80 -4.02 -22.23
C GLU A 170 9.11 -3.82 -21.45
N THR A 171 9.72 -2.64 -21.55
CA THR A 171 10.95 -2.29 -20.83
C THR A 171 10.72 -2.24 -19.32
N LEU A 172 9.59 -1.67 -18.88
CA LEU A 172 9.19 -1.64 -17.46
C LEU A 172 9.03 -3.07 -16.92
N THR A 173 8.25 -3.90 -17.61
CA THR A 173 7.96 -5.29 -17.22
C THR A 173 9.24 -6.11 -17.15
N ALA A 174 10.13 -5.95 -18.13
CA ALA A 174 11.42 -6.65 -18.16
C ALA A 174 12.37 -6.19 -17.04
N ALA A 175 12.46 -4.87 -16.79
CA ALA A 175 13.35 -4.31 -15.79
C ALA A 175 12.95 -4.73 -14.36
N PHE A 176 11.65 -4.68 -14.04
CA PHE A 176 11.18 -4.99 -12.69
C PHE A 176 10.68 -6.43 -12.53
N ARG A 177 10.55 -7.21 -13.61
CA ARG A 177 9.98 -8.58 -13.59
C ARG A 177 8.59 -8.62 -12.95
N CYS A 178 7.77 -7.61 -13.24
CA CYS A 178 6.42 -7.48 -12.70
C CYS A 178 5.36 -7.78 -13.76
N SER A 179 4.08 -7.83 -13.38
CA SER A 179 2.95 -7.95 -14.34
C SER A 179 2.96 -6.84 -15.40
N PRO A 180 2.54 -7.10 -16.66
CA PRO A 180 2.40 -6.07 -17.68
C PRO A 180 1.14 -5.21 -17.52
N GLN A 181 0.27 -5.52 -16.56
CA GLN A 181 -1.01 -4.83 -16.35
C GLN A 181 -1.20 -4.43 -14.87
N GLY A 182 -2.03 -3.42 -14.65
CA GLY A 182 -2.38 -2.89 -13.33
C GLY A 182 -1.59 -1.63 -12.95
N ALA A 183 -2.19 -0.83 -12.08
CA ALA A 183 -1.61 0.41 -11.55
C ALA A 183 -0.56 0.13 -10.45
N ILE A 184 -0.79 -0.89 -9.62
CA ILE A 184 0.17 -1.37 -8.61
C ILE A 184 0.65 -2.75 -9.05
N ARG A 185 1.93 -2.87 -9.40
CA ARG A 185 2.52 -4.10 -9.91
C ARG A 185 3.58 -4.59 -8.94
N ARG A 186 3.31 -5.73 -8.31
CA ARG A 186 4.25 -6.36 -7.37
C ARG A 186 5.26 -7.21 -8.12
N SER A 187 6.52 -7.06 -7.79
CA SER A 187 7.60 -7.97 -8.16
C SER A 187 8.17 -8.61 -6.91
N LEU A 188 7.86 -9.88 -6.70
CA LEU A 188 8.48 -10.66 -5.63
C LEU A 188 9.95 -10.91 -5.92
N ALA A 189 10.32 -11.10 -7.19
CA ALA A 189 11.69 -11.37 -7.62
C ALA A 189 12.65 -10.19 -7.41
N ALA A 190 12.16 -8.96 -7.54
CA ALA A 190 12.93 -7.74 -7.29
C ALA A 190 12.64 -7.10 -5.92
N ASN A 191 11.82 -7.76 -5.09
CA ASN A 191 11.29 -7.23 -3.82
C ASN A 191 10.81 -5.77 -3.93
N CYS A 192 10.05 -5.47 -4.98
CA CYS A 192 9.62 -4.11 -5.26
C CYS A 192 8.15 -4.03 -5.69
N LEU A 193 7.58 -2.83 -5.54
CA LEU A 193 6.28 -2.45 -6.06
C LEU A 193 6.48 -1.32 -7.07
N VAL A 194 5.98 -1.52 -8.27
CA VAL A 194 5.92 -0.50 -9.31
C VAL A 194 4.54 0.15 -9.25
N LEU A 195 4.52 1.46 -9.00
CA LEU A 195 3.33 2.29 -8.89
C LEU A 195 3.21 3.11 -10.16
N ILE A 196 2.09 2.98 -10.85
CA ILE A 196 1.79 3.66 -12.10
C ILE A 196 0.57 4.54 -11.87
N SER A 197 0.76 5.83 -12.09
CA SER A 197 -0.30 6.83 -12.14
C SER A 197 -0.56 7.23 -13.59
N ASP A 198 -1.76 6.97 -14.10
CA ASP A 198 -2.10 7.15 -15.51
C ASP A 198 -3.05 8.33 -15.75
N HIS A 199 -2.48 9.51 -16.00
CA HIS A 199 -3.21 10.76 -16.24
C HIS A 199 -4.03 10.78 -17.55
N THR A 200 -3.88 9.78 -18.42
CA THR A 200 -4.65 9.71 -19.68
C THR A 200 -6.02 9.07 -19.50
N ARG A 201 -6.16 8.22 -18.47
CA ARG A 201 -7.34 7.40 -18.20
C ARG A 201 -7.86 7.55 -16.77
N SER A 202 -7.16 8.34 -15.95
CA SER A 202 -7.43 8.40 -14.52
C SER A 202 -8.80 9.00 -14.22
N VAL A 203 -9.61 8.22 -13.52
CA VAL A 203 -10.73 8.72 -12.73
C VAL A 203 -10.30 9.21 -11.34
N TYR A 204 -9.04 8.99 -10.99
CA TYR A 204 -8.44 9.36 -9.73
C TYR A 204 -7.64 10.66 -9.85
N GLU A 205 -7.67 11.49 -8.81
CA GLU A 205 -6.86 12.70 -8.73
C GLU A 205 -5.51 12.42 -8.06
N ASP A 206 -4.73 11.51 -8.64
CA ASP A 206 -3.32 11.35 -8.23
C ASP A 206 -2.57 12.65 -8.53
N LYS A 207 -1.94 13.24 -7.51
CA LYS A 207 -1.32 14.55 -7.67
C LYS A 207 -0.16 14.79 -6.72
N TRP A 208 0.73 15.66 -7.16
CA TRP A 208 1.76 16.24 -6.33
C TRP A 208 1.17 17.34 -5.44
N ILE A 209 1.37 17.22 -4.12
CA ILE A 209 1.13 18.27 -3.13
C ILE A 209 2.46 18.52 -2.44
N GLY A 210 3.08 19.68 -2.73
CA GLY A 210 4.46 19.94 -2.33
C GLY A 210 5.44 18.93 -2.94
N ARG A 211 6.10 18.14 -2.08
CA ARG A 211 7.06 17.06 -2.46
C ARG A 211 6.47 15.66 -2.27
N HIS A 212 5.17 15.60 -1.94
CA HIS A 212 4.48 14.35 -1.71
C HIS A 212 3.61 14.05 -2.91
N PHE A 213 3.75 12.86 -3.46
CA PHE A 213 2.84 12.34 -4.46
C PHE A 213 1.73 11.58 -3.76
N HIS A 214 0.50 12.07 -3.92
CA HIS A 214 -0.68 11.47 -3.32
C HIS A 214 -1.24 10.43 -4.27
N TYR A 215 -0.84 9.18 -4.06
CA TYR A 215 -1.19 8.06 -4.93
C TYR A 215 -2.45 7.36 -4.44
N THR A 216 -3.41 7.14 -5.34
CA THR A 216 -4.67 6.46 -5.02
C THR A 216 -4.50 4.94 -5.12
N GLY A 217 -4.88 4.24 -4.04
CA GLY A 217 -4.81 2.78 -3.95
C GLY A 217 -5.77 2.05 -4.90
N MET A 218 -5.47 0.77 -5.16
CA MET A 218 -6.23 -0.04 -6.10
C MET A 218 -7.65 -0.39 -5.59
N GLY A 219 -8.57 -0.52 -6.54
CA GLY A 219 -9.91 -1.12 -6.41
C GLY A 219 -10.91 -0.23 -7.13
N LEU A 220 -11.35 -0.56 -8.34
CA LEU A 220 -12.06 0.33 -9.28
C LEU A 220 -13.58 0.49 -9.00
N SER A 221 -14.18 -0.30 -8.11
CA SER A 221 -15.59 -0.21 -7.71
C SER A 221 -15.83 -0.81 -6.32
N GLY A 222 -16.90 -0.38 -5.62
CA GLY A 222 -17.27 -0.86 -4.27
C GLY A 222 -16.55 -0.18 -3.09
N GLU A 223 -16.96 -0.50 -1.84
CA GLU A 223 -16.29 -0.04 -0.62
C GLU A 223 -14.86 -0.60 -0.55
N GLN A 224 -13.85 0.27 -0.62
CA GLN A 224 -12.47 -0.14 -0.44
C GLN A 224 -12.20 -0.49 1.03
N SER A 225 -11.70 -1.70 1.23
CA SER A 225 -11.12 -2.17 2.49
C SER A 225 -9.60 -2.29 2.34
N LEU A 226 -8.87 -2.07 3.44
CA LEU A 226 -7.45 -2.39 3.58
C LEU A 226 -7.15 -3.90 3.36
N SER A 227 -8.17 -4.73 3.18
CA SER A 227 -8.08 -6.16 2.85
C SER A 227 -7.67 -6.45 1.40
N LEU A 228 -7.65 -5.46 0.51
CA LEU A 228 -7.08 -5.65 -0.84
C LEU A 228 -5.56 -5.77 -0.75
N GLN A 229 -5.05 -6.93 -1.19
CA GLN A 229 -3.65 -7.36 -1.04
C GLN A 229 -2.61 -6.33 -1.53
N GLN A 230 -2.94 -5.49 -2.52
CA GLN A 230 -2.03 -4.46 -3.04
C GLN A 230 -1.95 -3.21 -2.15
N ASN A 231 -3.05 -2.80 -1.53
CA ASN A 231 -3.08 -1.62 -0.64
C ASN A 231 -2.33 -1.91 0.66
N ARG A 232 -2.43 -3.15 1.16
CA ARG A 232 -1.65 -3.64 2.29
C ARG A 232 -0.15 -3.75 1.97
N ALA A 233 0.20 -4.27 0.79
CA ALA A 233 1.61 -4.34 0.37
C ALA A 233 2.27 -2.95 0.25
N LEU A 234 1.49 -1.94 -0.16
CA LEU A 234 1.95 -0.55 -0.17
C LEU A 234 2.08 0.00 1.25
N ALA A 235 1.07 -0.15 2.10
CA ALA A 235 1.10 0.30 3.50
C ALA A 235 2.26 -0.30 4.31
N ASP A 236 2.49 -1.61 4.17
CA ASP A 236 3.50 -2.37 4.92
C ASP A 236 4.91 -2.25 4.29
N SER A 237 5.08 -1.44 3.24
CA SER A 237 6.34 -1.35 2.49
C SER A 237 7.53 -0.91 3.34
N LYS A 238 7.32 0.00 4.30
CA LYS A 238 8.35 0.43 5.26
C LYS A 238 8.81 -0.69 6.19
N GLU A 239 7.89 -1.52 6.65
CA GLU A 239 8.16 -2.59 7.62
C GLU A 239 8.78 -3.81 6.94
N ASN A 240 8.32 -4.13 5.73
CA ASN A 240 8.74 -5.30 4.97
C ASN A 240 9.96 -5.07 4.07
N GLY A 241 10.46 -3.82 4.01
CA GLY A 241 11.61 -3.45 3.17
C GLY A 241 11.35 -3.54 1.67
N THR A 242 10.09 -3.44 1.25
CA THR A 242 9.71 -3.43 -0.18
C THR A 242 10.09 -2.10 -0.81
N VAL A 243 10.84 -2.13 -1.91
CA VAL A 243 11.24 -0.91 -2.63
C VAL A 243 10.07 -0.42 -3.50
N LEU A 244 9.75 0.87 -3.46
CA LEU A 244 8.67 1.45 -4.28
C LEU A 244 9.28 2.25 -5.44
N HIS A 245 8.79 2.01 -6.65
CA HIS A 245 9.17 2.77 -7.85
C HIS A 245 7.95 3.46 -8.45
N LEU A 246 8.02 4.77 -8.67
CA LEU A 246 6.92 5.56 -9.21
C LEU A 246 7.10 5.85 -10.71
N PHE A 247 6.00 5.66 -11.45
CA PHE A 247 5.84 6.00 -12.86
C PHE A 247 4.60 6.86 -13.07
N GLU A 248 4.71 7.86 -13.95
CA GLU A 248 3.57 8.66 -14.42
C GLU A 248 3.40 8.48 -15.93
N VAL A 249 2.15 8.38 -16.38
CA VAL A 249 1.78 8.24 -17.80
C VAL A 249 0.98 9.47 -18.21
N PHE A 250 1.56 10.29 -19.09
CA PHE A 250 0.91 11.50 -19.64
C PHE A 250 0.43 11.30 -21.08
N LEU A 251 0.97 10.31 -21.77
CA LEU A 251 0.59 9.88 -23.11
C LEU A 251 0.47 8.36 -23.09
N GLU A 252 -0.57 7.83 -23.73
CA GLU A 252 -0.85 6.39 -23.69
C GLU A 252 0.35 5.58 -24.21
N GLY A 253 0.87 4.68 -23.37
CA GLY A 253 2.02 3.82 -23.69
C GLY A 253 3.38 4.40 -23.32
N ASP A 254 3.46 5.67 -22.92
CA ASP A 254 4.68 6.35 -22.50
C ASP A 254 4.75 6.44 -20.97
N TYR A 255 5.57 5.57 -20.37
CA TYR A 255 5.75 5.51 -18.91
C TYR A 255 6.98 6.32 -18.53
N VAL A 256 6.78 7.42 -17.80
CA VAL A 256 7.90 8.22 -17.32
C VAL A 256 8.33 7.75 -15.95
N TYR A 257 9.59 7.34 -15.82
CA TYR A 257 10.14 6.91 -14.54
C TYR A 257 10.41 8.12 -13.64
N ILE A 258 9.73 8.23 -12.50
CA ILE A 258 9.94 9.35 -11.56
C ILE A 258 11.08 9.03 -10.60
N GLY A 259 11.16 7.79 -10.10
CA GLY A 259 12.23 7.36 -9.20
C GLY A 259 11.76 6.42 -8.11
N GLU A 260 12.68 6.13 -7.20
CA GLU A 260 12.38 5.38 -5.98
C GLU A 260 11.66 6.30 -4.98
N VAL A 261 10.56 5.80 -4.41
CA VAL A 261 9.74 6.52 -3.44
C VAL A 261 9.61 5.72 -2.15
N GLU A 262 9.18 6.40 -1.09
CA GLU A 262 8.79 5.79 0.17
C GLU A 262 7.50 6.43 0.68
N LEU A 263 6.73 5.69 1.49
CA LEU A 263 5.60 6.29 2.20
C LEU A 263 6.12 7.41 3.10
N SER A 264 5.52 8.59 3.02
CA SER A 264 5.91 9.73 3.85
C SER A 264 5.10 9.78 5.14
N ASP A 265 3.81 9.49 5.06
CA ASP A 265 2.87 9.46 6.18
C ASP A 265 1.92 8.25 6.08
N SER A 266 1.08 8.05 7.09
CA SER A 266 0.08 6.99 7.11
C SER A 266 -0.95 7.17 5.98
N PRO A 267 -1.37 6.08 5.31
CA PRO A 267 -2.45 6.16 4.33
C PRO A 267 -3.74 6.71 4.95
N TYR A 268 -4.47 7.54 4.21
CA TYR A 268 -5.72 8.16 4.67
C TYR A 268 -6.85 7.95 3.65
N ARG A 269 -8.11 8.09 4.08
CA ARG A 269 -9.27 7.96 3.20
C ARG A 269 -9.66 9.31 2.61
N SER A 270 -9.99 9.34 1.33
CA SER A 270 -10.53 10.52 0.63
C SER A 270 -11.76 10.12 -0.17
N ARG A 271 -12.72 11.04 -0.37
CA ARG A 271 -13.83 10.80 -1.30
C ARG A 271 -13.46 11.26 -2.70
N GLN A 272 -13.50 10.34 -3.66
CA GLN A 272 -13.25 10.61 -5.08
C GLN A 272 -14.35 9.97 -5.94
N PRO A 273 -14.67 10.54 -7.12
CA PRO A 273 -15.56 9.91 -8.08
C PRO A 273 -14.93 8.63 -8.65
N ASP A 274 -15.74 7.61 -8.89
CA ASP A 274 -15.36 6.44 -9.67
C ASP A 274 -15.58 6.64 -11.17
N SER A 275 -15.36 5.58 -11.99
CA SER A 275 -15.60 5.57 -13.44
C SER A 275 -17.01 5.96 -13.87
N GLU A 276 -17.98 5.89 -12.95
CA GLU A 276 -19.38 6.24 -13.16
C GLU A 276 -19.74 7.60 -12.52
N GLN A 277 -18.74 8.35 -12.02
CA GLN A 277 -18.87 9.60 -11.27
C GLN A 277 -19.57 9.50 -9.91
N ASN A 278 -19.67 8.29 -9.35
CA ASN A 278 -20.19 8.12 -8.00
C ASN A 278 -19.09 8.37 -6.97
N LEU A 279 -19.38 9.20 -5.96
CA LEU A 279 -18.44 9.46 -4.88
C LEU A 279 -18.27 8.23 -4.01
N ARG A 280 -17.02 7.82 -3.78
CA ARG A 280 -16.67 6.72 -2.89
C ARG A 280 -15.40 6.99 -2.11
N ASP A 281 -15.25 6.29 -0.99
CA ASP A 281 -14.03 6.33 -0.19
C ASP A 281 -12.91 5.55 -0.89
N VAL A 282 -11.78 6.23 -1.11
CA VAL A 282 -10.54 5.67 -1.62
C VAL A 282 -9.41 5.87 -0.63
N PHE A 283 -8.46 4.92 -0.57
CA PHE A 283 -7.23 5.10 0.18
C PHE A 283 -6.21 5.87 -0.62
N ILE A 284 -5.60 6.89 -0.01
CA ILE A 284 -4.51 7.66 -0.57
C ILE A 284 -3.23 7.36 0.21
N PHE A 285 -2.16 7.13 -0.52
CA PHE A 285 -0.83 6.81 -0.03
C PHE A 285 0.07 8.02 -0.32
N PRO A 286 0.46 8.78 0.70
CA PRO A 286 1.40 9.89 0.54
C PRO A 286 2.81 9.36 0.31
N LEU A 287 3.40 9.62 -0.86
CA LEU A 287 4.72 9.11 -1.26
C LEU A 287 5.73 10.24 -1.37
N GLN A 288 6.98 10.00 -1.00
CA GLN A 288 8.09 10.95 -1.13
C GLN A 288 9.26 10.31 -1.89
N LEU A 289 9.92 11.08 -2.76
CA LEU A 289 11.09 10.61 -3.51
C LEU A 289 12.31 10.45 -2.61
N LYS A 290 12.96 9.27 -2.68
CA LYS A 290 14.27 9.05 -2.06
C LYS A 290 15.33 9.86 -2.80
N GLY A 291 15.94 10.82 -2.10
CA GLY A 291 16.88 11.79 -2.67
C GLY A 291 16.28 13.15 -3.00
N GLY A 292 14.95 13.31 -2.86
CA GLY A 292 14.24 14.59 -2.84
C GLY A 292 14.19 15.38 -4.16
N LYS A 293 15.01 15.10 -5.16
CA LYS A 293 14.98 15.82 -6.44
C LYS A 293 13.93 15.21 -7.36
N HIS A 294 12.87 15.96 -7.66
CA HIS A 294 11.94 15.58 -8.71
C HIS A 294 12.67 15.65 -10.07
N PRO A 295 12.60 14.60 -10.90
CA PRO A 295 13.21 14.65 -12.23
C PRO A 295 12.59 15.77 -13.08
N LEU A 296 13.45 16.49 -13.81
CA LEU A 296 13.00 17.48 -14.79
C LEU A 296 12.54 16.70 -16.02
N HIS A 297 11.25 16.74 -16.31
CA HIS A 297 10.73 16.19 -17.56
C HIS A 297 11.24 17.02 -18.73
N ALA A 298 11.97 16.39 -19.66
CA ALA A 298 12.19 16.95 -20.98
C ALA A 298 10.87 16.87 -21.76
N THR A 299 10.00 17.87 -21.60
CA THR A 299 8.78 17.99 -22.38
C THR A 299 9.15 18.08 -23.86
N LYS A 300 9.02 16.97 -24.60
CA LYS A 300 8.59 17.09 -26.00
C LYS A 300 7.21 17.73 -25.91
N ALA A 301 7.15 19.00 -26.27
CA ALA A 301 5.98 19.86 -26.31
C ALA A 301 4.66 19.06 -26.33
N LEU A 302 4.08 18.85 -25.14
CA LEU A 302 2.64 18.63 -25.05
C LEU A 302 2.00 19.88 -25.68
N PRO A 303 1.02 19.73 -26.60
CA PRO A 303 0.34 20.90 -27.13
C PRO A 303 -0.22 21.67 -25.94
N ALA A 304 0.20 22.92 -25.83
CA ALA A 304 -0.22 23.82 -24.78
C ALA A 304 -1.74 24.01 -24.86
N THR A 305 -2.49 23.17 -24.14
CA THR A 305 -3.81 23.57 -23.68
C THR A 305 -3.56 24.49 -22.48
N GLU A 306 -3.30 25.77 -22.78
CA GLU A 306 -3.37 26.89 -21.85
C GLU A 306 -4.82 27.08 -21.36
N ALA A 307 -5.41 26.06 -20.74
CA ALA A 307 -6.54 26.27 -19.86
C ALA A 307 -5.95 26.50 -18.47
N ALA A 308 -5.60 27.76 -18.19
CA ALA A 308 -5.40 28.20 -16.82
C ALA A 308 -6.68 27.93 -16.04
N VAL A 309 -6.73 26.81 -15.31
CA VAL A 309 -7.77 26.57 -14.33
C VAL A 309 -7.62 27.69 -13.29
N ALA A 310 -8.59 28.59 -13.24
CA ALA A 310 -8.55 29.71 -12.31
C ALA A 310 -8.48 29.17 -10.87
N PRO A 311 -7.55 29.64 -10.03
CA PRO A 311 -7.43 29.15 -8.65
C PRO A 311 -8.76 29.38 -7.92
N LYS A 312 -9.30 28.31 -7.32
CA LYS A 312 -10.47 28.43 -6.44
C LYS A 312 -10.07 29.27 -5.22
N PRO A 313 -10.91 30.20 -4.75
CA PRO A 313 -10.54 31.04 -3.62
C PRO A 313 -10.40 30.19 -2.34
N LEU A 314 -9.19 30.19 -1.73
CA LEU A 314 -8.87 29.45 -0.50
C LEU A 314 -9.95 29.61 0.58
N ARG A 315 -10.51 30.82 0.71
CA ARG A 315 -11.61 31.19 1.64
C ARG A 315 -12.86 30.29 1.58
N ARG A 316 -13.09 29.57 0.47
CA ARG A 316 -14.28 28.72 0.29
C ARG A 316 -14.02 27.23 0.50
N MET A 317 -12.77 26.83 0.76
CA MET A 317 -12.38 25.44 0.95
C MET A 317 -12.86 24.91 2.32
N PRO A 318 -13.42 23.69 2.43
CA PRO A 318 -13.71 23.06 3.72
C PRO A 318 -12.46 22.94 4.61
N MET A 319 -12.62 22.96 5.94
CA MET A 319 -11.50 22.90 6.88
C MET A 319 -10.64 21.65 6.70
N ASP A 320 -11.27 20.49 6.48
CA ASP A 320 -10.55 19.21 6.31
C ASP A 320 -9.71 19.21 5.03
N GLU A 321 -10.23 19.79 3.94
CA GLU A 321 -9.50 19.92 2.67
C GLU A 321 -8.35 20.94 2.79
N LEU A 322 -8.59 22.05 3.50
CA LEU A 322 -7.58 23.08 3.76
C LEU A 322 -6.46 22.55 4.67
N GLU A 323 -6.79 21.81 5.74
CA GLU A 323 -5.82 21.13 6.60
C GLU A 323 -4.94 20.21 5.78
N PHE A 324 -5.59 19.38 4.96
CA PHE A 324 -4.94 18.41 4.13
C PHE A 324 -3.96 19.08 3.15
N GLN A 325 -4.39 20.10 2.42
CA GLN A 325 -3.50 20.82 1.51
C GLN A 325 -2.38 21.55 2.26
N ALA A 326 -2.68 22.17 3.41
CA ALA A 326 -1.69 22.87 4.23
C ALA A 326 -0.63 21.94 4.83
N ARG A 327 -1.00 20.71 5.20
CA ARG A 327 -0.08 19.72 5.78
C ARG A 327 1.02 19.28 4.80
N TYR A 328 0.66 19.11 3.53
CA TYR A 328 1.58 18.56 2.51
C TYR A 328 2.20 19.61 1.59
N SER A 329 1.73 20.87 1.64
CA SER A 329 2.28 21.95 0.82
C SER A 329 3.69 22.34 1.27
N LEU A 330 4.60 22.52 0.31
CA LEU A 330 5.99 22.88 0.59
C LEU A 330 6.40 24.17 -0.12
N LYS A 331 7.22 24.97 0.58
CA LYS A 331 8.11 25.95 -0.04
C LYS A 331 9.25 25.22 -0.72
N ASP A 332 9.27 25.19 -2.05
CA ASP A 332 10.52 25.18 -2.78
C ASP A 332 10.47 26.30 -3.81
N ASN A 333 11.56 27.09 -3.90
CA ASN A 333 11.70 28.16 -4.90
C ASN A 333 11.96 27.60 -6.32
N GLN A 334 11.84 26.27 -6.50
CA GLN A 334 11.98 25.58 -7.76
C GLN A 334 10.60 25.41 -8.39
N LYS A 335 10.38 26.14 -9.48
CA LYS A 335 9.21 25.94 -10.35
C LYS A 335 9.32 24.57 -11.00
N HIS A 336 8.58 23.59 -10.49
CA HIS A 336 8.32 22.36 -11.21
C HIS A 336 7.09 22.58 -12.09
N THR A 337 7.23 22.41 -13.42
CA THR A 337 6.08 22.38 -14.33
C THR A 337 5.43 21.00 -14.23
N VAL A 338 4.69 20.79 -13.15
CA VAL A 338 3.72 19.71 -13.01
C VAL A 338 2.35 20.33 -13.26
N VAL A 339 1.46 19.62 -13.94
CA VAL A 339 0.05 20.03 -14.06
C VAL A 339 -0.59 19.84 -12.69
N SER A 340 -0.39 20.80 -11.78
CA SER A 340 -1.08 20.88 -10.51
C SER A 340 -1.50 22.33 -10.27
N GLU A 341 -2.68 22.52 -9.66
CA GLU A 341 -3.07 23.81 -9.12
C GLU A 341 -2.10 24.18 -7.98
N VAL A 342 -1.05 24.94 -8.27
CA VAL A 342 -0.05 25.32 -7.26
C VAL A 342 -0.57 26.52 -6.48
N TYR A 343 -1.22 26.27 -5.34
CA TYR A 343 -1.38 27.29 -4.30
C TYR A 343 -0.03 27.50 -3.60
N GLN A 344 0.30 28.75 -3.24
CA GLN A 344 1.51 29.04 -2.48
C GLN A 344 1.40 28.42 -1.08
N ALA A 345 2.36 27.57 -0.69
CA ALA A 345 2.35 26.82 0.57
C ALA A 345 2.11 27.69 1.80
N ASP A 346 2.73 28.87 1.85
CA ASP A 346 2.58 29.86 2.90
C ASP A 346 1.13 30.30 3.09
N GLU A 347 0.38 30.45 1.99
CA GLU A 347 -1.01 30.88 2.04
C GLU A 347 -1.90 29.78 2.61
N LEU A 348 -1.65 28.52 2.26
CA LEU A 348 -2.37 27.36 2.79
C LEU A 348 -2.12 27.17 4.29
N VAL A 349 -0.85 27.15 4.71
CA VAL A 349 -0.47 27.00 6.13
C VAL A 349 -0.99 28.16 6.97
N SER A 350 -0.87 29.39 6.45
CA SER A 350 -1.36 30.59 7.14
C SER A 350 -2.88 30.62 7.26
N GLU A 351 -3.59 30.25 6.19
CA GLU A 351 -5.05 30.22 6.18
C GLU A 351 -5.59 29.13 7.10
N TYR A 352 -4.99 27.93 7.08
CA TYR A 352 -5.32 26.87 8.02
C TYR A 352 -5.12 27.31 9.47
N ALA A 353 -3.97 27.92 9.80
CA ALA A 353 -3.67 28.38 11.15
C ALA A 353 -4.70 29.42 11.65
N ARG A 354 -5.14 30.34 10.77
CA ARG A 354 -6.17 31.33 11.11
C ARG A 354 -7.53 30.68 11.39
N ARG A 355 -7.96 29.73 10.56
CA ARG A 355 -9.27 29.08 10.74
C ARG A 355 -9.30 28.14 11.92
N ARG A 356 -8.23 27.34 12.12
CA ARG A 356 -8.07 26.47 13.29
C ARG A 356 -8.19 27.26 14.60
N ALA A 357 -7.67 28.49 14.63
CA ALA A 357 -7.77 29.35 15.80
C ALA A 357 -9.20 29.88 16.07
N GLY A 358 -10.14 29.77 15.13
CA GLY A 358 -11.55 30.12 15.34
C GLY A 358 -11.75 31.57 15.82
N GLY A 359 -10.89 32.49 15.37
CA GLY A 359 -10.89 33.88 15.82
C GLY A 359 -10.44 34.11 17.26
N THR A 360 -9.79 33.14 17.90
CA THR A 360 -9.23 33.24 19.26
C THR A 360 -7.71 33.14 19.23
N CYS A 361 -7.01 34.05 19.91
CA CYS A 361 -5.55 34.03 20.00
C CYS A 361 -5.05 32.78 20.72
N GLN A 362 -4.19 32.00 20.07
CA GLN A 362 -3.69 30.73 20.61
C GLN A 362 -2.70 30.91 21.78
N LEU A 363 -2.20 32.11 22.07
CA LEU A 363 -1.40 32.38 23.27
C LEU A 363 -2.28 32.81 24.45
N CYS A 364 -2.94 33.97 24.34
CA CYS A 364 -3.67 34.57 25.46
C CYS A 364 -5.12 34.12 25.60
N ASN A 365 -5.63 33.30 24.67
CA ASN A 365 -6.99 32.76 24.67
C ASN A 365 -8.11 33.82 24.69
N ARG A 366 -7.83 35.01 24.14
CA ARG A 366 -8.80 36.09 23.95
C ARG A 366 -9.25 36.14 22.49
N PRO A 367 -10.48 36.59 22.20
CA PRO A 367 -10.93 36.80 20.83
C PRO A 367 -10.01 37.80 20.10
N ALA A 368 -10.01 37.72 18.77
CA ALA A 368 -9.35 38.67 17.90
C ALA A 368 -9.75 40.12 18.29
N PRO A 369 -8.80 41.06 18.30
CA PRO A 369 -9.07 42.42 18.79
C PRO A 369 -10.00 43.22 17.87
N PHE A 370 -10.13 42.84 16.60
CA PHE A 370 -11.01 43.46 15.60
C PHE A 370 -11.22 42.50 14.42
N ALA A 371 -12.13 42.84 13.51
CA ALA A 371 -12.37 42.13 12.27
C ALA A 371 -11.75 42.87 11.07
N THR A 372 -11.43 42.12 10.02
CA THR A 372 -11.01 42.64 8.71
C THR A 372 -12.20 43.31 7.98
N PRO A 373 -11.97 44.06 6.88
CA PRO A 373 -13.06 44.62 6.08
C PRO A 373 -14.07 43.58 5.57
N ASP A 374 -13.63 42.33 5.41
CA ASP A 374 -14.47 41.20 4.98
C ASP A 374 -15.26 40.56 6.13
N GLY A 375 -15.13 41.07 7.36
CA GLY A 375 -15.80 40.56 8.57
C GLY A 375 -15.04 39.47 9.33
N GLU A 376 -13.89 39.02 8.83
CA GLU A 376 -13.11 37.92 9.43
C GLU A 376 -12.30 38.37 10.66
N PRO A 377 -12.19 37.55 11.74
CA PRO A 377 -11.36 37.86 12.91
C PRO A 377 -9.89 38.12 12.56
N PHE A 378 -9.31 39.23 13.01
CA PHE A 378 -7.92 39.57 12.74
C PHE A 378 -6.94 38.88 13.70
N LEU A 379 -6.19 37.90 13.17
CA LEU A 379 -5.07 37.25 13.85
C LEU A 379 -3.87 37.18 12.90
N GLU A 380 -2.68 37.36 13.46
CA GLU A 380 -1.38 37.27 12.76
C GLU A 380 -0.81 35.86 12.88
N VAL A 381 -0.26 35.34 11.80
CA VAL A 381 0.33 34.01 11.76
C VAL A 381 1.78 34.07 12.25
N HIS A 382 2.18 33.11 13.07
CA HIS A 382 3.50 33.04 13.70
C HIS A 382 4.03 31.61 13.69
N HIS A 383 5.30 31.45 13.29
CA HIS A 383 6.03 30.19 13.45
C HIS A 383 6.57 30.08 14.88
N ILE A 384 6.21 29.01 15.60
CA ILE A 384 6.62 28.76 16.99
C ILE A 384 8.14 28.63 17.10
N ILE A 385 8.71 27.82 16.20
CA ILE A 385 10.15 27.79 15.91
C ILE A 385 10.34 28.71 14.70
N PRO A 386 11.04 29.85 14.84
CA PRO A 386 11.23 30.77 13.74
C PRO A 386 11.89 30.10 12.53
N LEU A 387 11.46 30.48 11.31
CA LEU A 387 12.07 29.97 10.07
C LEU A 387 13.58 30.28 9.99
N ALA A 388 14.00 31.43 10.53
CA ALA A 388 15.41 31.83 10.59
C ALA A 388 16.28 30.89 11.45
N ASP A 389 15.65 30.22 12.42
CA ASP A 389 16.29 29.26 13.32
C ASP A 389 16.13 27.81 12.83
N GLY A 390 15.71 27.61 11.57
CA GLY A 390 15.49 26.29 10.97
C GLY A 390 14.14 25.66 11.28
N GLY A 391 13.18 26.44 11.80
CA GLY A 391 11.81 25.97 11.99
C GLY A 391 11.14 25.59 10.67
N PRO A 392 10.37 24.48 10.63
CA PRO A 392 9.68 24.06 9.41
C PRO A 392 8.43 24.90 9.15
N ASP A 393 8.10 25.17 7.88
CA ASP A 393 6.89 25.91 7.50
C ASP A 393 5.68 24.96 7.41
N THR A 394 5.25 24.46 8.57
CA THR A 394 4.18 23.43 8.69
C THR A 394 3.05 23.87 9.61
N ILE A 395 1.91 23.18 9.53
CA ILE A 395 0.74 23.47 10.35
C ILE A 395 0.97 23.26 11.85
N GLU A 396 1.89 22.37 12.23
CA GLU A 396 2.27 22.08 13.62
C GLU A 396 3.20 23.16 14.20
N ASN A 397 4.00 23.80 13.34
CA ASN A 397 4.90 24.87 13.74
C ASN A 397 4.25 26.26 13.59
N THR A 398 3.02 26.36 13.10
CA THR A 398 2.39 27.65 12.78
C THR A 398 1.16 27.89 13.66
N VAL A 399 0.99 29.10 14.22
CA VAL A 399 -0.14 29.49 15.07
C VAL A 399 -0.68 30.87 14.70
N ALA A 400 -1.94 31.17 15.09
CA ALA A 400 -2.55 32.48 14.92
C ALA A 400 -2.68 33.24 16.26
N LEU A 401 -2.10 34.43 16.31
CA LEU A 401 -1.93 35.26 17.50
C LEU A 401 -2.53 36.65 17.32
N CYS A 402 -3.00 37.28 18.41
CA CYS A 402 -3.33 38.70 18.34
C CYS A 402 -2.05 39.56 18.23
N PRO A 403 -2.12 40.80 17.74
CA PRO A 403 -0.94 41.64 17.51
C PRO A 403 -0.03 41.82 18.73
N ASN A 404 -0.64 41.92 19.93
CA ASN A 404 0.11 42.03 21.18
C ASN A 404 0.90 40.76 21.50
N CYS A 405 0.28 39.58 21.32
CA CYS A 405 0.94 38.30 21.59
C CYS A 405 1.97 37.96 20.50
N HIS A 406 1.67 38.29 19.25
CA HIS A 406 2.60 38.13 18.15
C HIS A 406 3.86 38.97 18.37
N LYS A 407 3.71 40.26 18.73
CA LYS A 407 4.85 41.12 19.08
C LYS A 407 5.60 40.62 20.32
N LYS A 408 4.88 40.10 21.34
CA LYS A 408 5.49 39.48 22.53
C LYS A 408 6.39 38.32 22.14
N MET A 409 5.97 37.45 21.23
CA MET A 409 6.77 36.32 20.76
C MET A 409 8.04 36.78 20.04
N HIS A 410 7.94 37.76 19.12
CA HIS A 410 9.11 38.33 18.43
C HIS A 410 10.10 39.03 19.37
N VAL A 411 9.63 39.63 20.47
CA VAL A 411 10.47 40.42 21.39
C VAL A 411 11.05 39.59 22.54
N LEU A 412 10.24 38.69 23.10
CA LEU A 412 10.59 37.98 24.35
C LEU A 412 10.81 36.48 24.16
N ASN A 413 10.13 35.85 23.20
CA ASN A 413 10.17 34.41 22.90
C ASN A 413 10.32 33.50 24.13
N LEU A 414 9.46 33.68 25.15
CA LEU A 414 9.65 33.02 26.43
C LEU A 414 9.42 31.49 26.30
N PRO A 415 10.26 30.64 26.90
CA PRO A 415 10.11 29.19 26.81
C PRO A 415 8.73 28.68 27.25
N ALA A 416 8.11 29.30 28.26
CA ALA A 416 6.78 28.96 28.73
C ALA A 416 5.67 29.26 27.69
N ASP A 417 5.82 30.35 26.92
CA ASP A 417 4.91 30.69 25.84
C ASP A 417 5.09 29.70 24.67
N VAL A 418 6.32 29.36 24.31
CA VAL A 418 6.63 28.33 23.28
C VAL A 418 5.97 27.00 23.60
N VAL A 419 6.11 26.50 24.83
CA VAL A 419 5.46 25.26 25.28
C VAL A 419 3.94 25.37 25.22
N THR A 420 3.38 26.55 25.55
CA THR A 420 1.93 26.79 25.46
C THR A 420 1.45 26.74 24.01
N LEU A 421 2.21 27.32 23.08
CA LEU A 421 1.88 27.33 21.66
C LEU A 421 2.01 25.95 21.02
N MET A 422 3.06 25.19 21.35
CA MET A 422 3.24 23.81 20.86
C MET A 422 2.06 22.91 21.27
N LYS A 423 1.52 23.09 22.49
CA LYS A 423 0.33 22.33 22.94
C LYS A 423 -0.95 22.72 22.20
N ARG A 424 -0.98 23.88 21.57
CA ARG A 424 -2.17 24.45 20.90
C ARG A 424 -2.04 24.46 19.38
N SER A 425 -0.89 24.09 18.83
CA SER A 425 -0.64 23.94 17.40
C SER A 425 -0.89 22.53 16.89
N VAL A 426 -1.21 21.58 17.76
CA VAL A 426 -1.65 20.22 17.41
C VAL A 426 -3.18 20.20 17.34
N PRO A 427 -3.79 19.58 16.31
CA PRO A 427 -5.25 19.44 16.16
C PRO A 427 -5.96 18.81 17.36
#